data_AF-A0A7V9ZUK2-F1
#
_entry.id   AF-A0A7V9ZUK2-F1
#
_cell.length_a   1.000
_cell.length_b   1.000
_cell.length_c   1.000
_cell.angle_alpha   90.00
_cell.angle_beta   90.00
_cell.angle_gamma   90.00
#
_symmetry.space_group_name_H-M   'P 1'
#
loop_
_entity.id
_entity.type
_entity.pdbx_description
1 polymer ?
#
loop_
_entity_poly.entity_id
_entity_poly.type
_entity_poly.pdbx_seq_one_letter_code
_entity_poly.pdbx_strand_id
1 'polypeptide(L)' 'VATEDLVYLLHGEGIETGVDLDALLAVSAWLEGVLGRQLEGQVYRAGGFPKPT' A
#
# COMPACT_ATOMS: atom_id res chain seq x y z
N VAL A 1 5.96 6.13 9.40
CA VAL A 1 5.48 6.14 8.00
C VAL A 1 5.20 4.69 7.61
N ALA A 2 4.02 4.40 7.05
CA ALA A 2 3.72 3.06 6.55
C ALA A 2 4.46 2.84 5.22
N THR A 3 4.95 1.63 4.98
CA THR A 3 5.79 1.34 3.81
C THR A 3 5.02 1.57 2.51
N GLU A 4 3.76 1.17 2.47
CA GLU A 4 2.87 1.35 1.34
C GLU A 4 2.59 2.82 1.01
N ASP A 5 2.50 3.68 2.03
CA ASP A 5 2.26 5.11 1.82
C ASP A 5 3.47 5.76 1.12
N LEU A 6 4.69 5.37 1.50
CA LEU A 6 5.92 5.84 0.86
C LEU A 6 6.07 5.27 -0.56
N VAL A 7 5.80 3.98 -0.75
CA VAL A 7 5.89 3.35 -2.09
C VAL A 7 4.86 3.96 -3.04
N TYR A 8 3.62 4.19 -2.59
CA TYR A 8 2.59 4.86 -3.36
C TYR A 8 3.03 6.27 -3.80
N LEU A 9 3.59 7.06 -2.88
CA LEU A 9 4.12 8.39 -3.22
C LEU A 9 5.19 8.32 -4.29
N LEU A 10 6.20 7.45 -4.09
CA LEU A 10 7.33 7.33 -5.01
C LEU A 10 6.89 6.86 -6.40
N HIS A 11 5.99 5.86 -6.47
CA HIS A 11 5.41 5.42 -7.75
C HIS A 11 4.62 6.53 -8.44
N GLY A 12 3.87 7.33 -7.67
CA GLY A 12 3.14 8.50 -8.20
C GLY A 12 4.05 9.59 -8.76
N GLU A 13 5.28 9.70 -8.25
CA GLU A 13 6.34 10.58 -8.76
C GLU A 13 7.14 9.95 -9.92
N GLY A 14 6.81 8.73 -10.34
CA GLY A 14 7.51 8.00 -11.40
C GLY A 14 8.85 7.40 -10.96
N ILE A 15 9.06 7.23 -9.65
CA ILE A 15 10.26 6.63 -9.08
C ILE A 15 10.02 5.13 -8.88
N GLU A 16 10.79 4.32 -9.61
CA GLU A 16 10.79 2.87 -9.46
C GLU A 16 11.42 2.44 -8.13
N THR A 17 10.68 1.65 -7.35
CA THR A 17 11.14 1.13 -6.05
C THR A 17 11.48 -0.37 -6.10
N GLY A 18 11.06 -1.07 -7.15
CA GLY A 18 11.14 -2.54 -7.24
C GLY A 18 10.14 -3.28 -6.33
N VAL A 19 9.26 -2.56 -5.64
CA VAL A 19 8.21 -3.13 -4.79
C VAL A 19 6.91 -3.22 -5.57
N ASP A 20 6.27 -4.39 -5.55
CA ASP A 20 4.89 -4.56 -6.02
C ASP A 20 3.93 -3.94 -4.99
N LEU A 21 3.33 -2.80 -5.35
CA LEU A 21 2.43 -2.08 -4.47
C LEU A 21 1.14 -2.87 -4.20
N ASP A 22 0.53 -3.49 -5.21
CA ASP A 22 -0.71 -4.27 -5.04
C ASP A 22 -0.48 -5.45 -4.06
N ALA A 23 0.66 -6.13 -4.18
CA ALA A 23 1.04 -7.19 -3.25
C ALA A 23 1.25 -6.66 -1.84
N LEU A 24 1.89 -5.48 -1.69
CA LEU A 24 2.11 -4.86 -0.39
C LEU A 24 0.78 -4.46 0.29
N LEU A 25 -0.18 -3.91 -0.46
CA LEU A 25 -1.52 -3.59 0.09
C LEU A 25 -2.24 -4.83 0.60
N ALA A 26 -2.13 -5.96 -0.12
CA ALA A 26 -2.70 -7.23 0.31
C ALA A 26 -2.08 -7.73 1.62
N VAL A 27 -0.77 -7.57 1.79
CA VAL A 27 -0.06 -7.91 3.03
C VAL A 27 -0.51 -7.01 4.19
N SER A 28 -0.65 -5.70 3.98
CA SER A 28 -1.15 -4.78 5.02
C SER A 28 -2.57 -5.13 5.48
N ALA A 29 -3.47 -5.43 4.53
CA ALA A 29 -4.84 -5.86 4.85
C ALA A 29 -4.87 -7.18 5.64
N TRP A 30 -4.02 -8.15 5.28
CA TRP A 30 -3.88 -9.39 6.05
C TRP A 30 -3.32 -9.13 7.46
N LEU A 31 -2.29 -8.30 7.57
CA LEU A 31 -1.61 -8.01 8.84
C LEU A 31 -2.54 -7.30 9.84
N GLU A 32 -3.41 -6.41 9.38
CA GLU A 32 -4.46 -5.80 10.20
C GLU A 32 -5.32 -6.88 10.90
N GLY A 33 -5.75 -7.89 10.14
CA GLY A 33 -6.52 -9.01 10.68
C GLY A 33 -5.74 -9.85 11.69
N VAL A 34 -4.44 -10.08 11.46
CA VAL A 34 -3.56 -10.80 12.39
C VAL A 34 -3.38 -10.04 13.70
N LEU A 35 -3.19 -8.73 13.64
CA LEU A 35 -2.95 -7.88 14.81
C LEU A 35 -4.24 -7.54 15.56
N GLY A 36 -5.41 -7.72 14.93
CA GLY A 36 -6.71 -7.41 15.53
C GLY A 36 -6.90 -5.92 15.83
N ARG A 37 -6.14 -5.04 15.15
CA ARG A 37 -6.23 -3.59 15.28
C ARG A 37 -5.95 -2.94 13.94
N GLN A 38 -6.54 -1.77 13.72
CA GLN A 38 -6.30 -1.01 12.51
C GLN A 38 -4.83 -0.59 12.38
N LEU A 39 -4.29 -0.68 11.16
CA LEU A 39 -2.96 -0.15 10.86
C LEU A 39 -3.00 1.36 10.57
N GLU A 40 -1.89 2.05 10.81
CA GLU A 40 -1.77 3.51 10.62
C GLU A 40 -1.72 3.93 9.15
N GLY A 41 -1.36 3.01 8.24
CA GLY A 41 -1.28 3.27 6.81
C GLY A 41 -2.62 3.71 6.22
N GLN A 42 -2.57 4.46 5.12
CA GLN A 42 -3.78 4.98 4.47
C GLN A 42 -4.04 4.28 3.13
N VAL A 43 -2.99 3.94 2.38
CA VAL A 43 -3.14 3.43 1.01
C VAL A 43 -3.81 2.04 0.98
N TYR A 44 -3.53 1.13 1.92
CA TYR A 44 -4.20 -0.18 1.92
C TYR A 44 -5.71 -0.11 2.16
N ARG A 45 -6.19 1.01 2.74
CA ARG A 45 -7.62 1.28 2.94
C ARG A 45 -8.23 2.04 1.76
N ALA A 46 -7.48 2.97 1.19
CA ALA A 46 -7.95 3.80 0.06
C ALA A 46 -7.92 3.03 -1.27
N GLY A 47 -7.00 2.08 -1.42
CA GLY A 47 -6.67 1.43 -2.69
C GLY A 47 -5.48 2.11 -3.37
N GLY A 48 -4.78 1.35 -4.21
CA GLY A 48 -3.69 1.84 -5.06
C GLY A 48 -4.19 2.66 -6.25
N PHE A 49 -3.38 2.76 -7.30
CA PHE A 49 -3.73 3.52 -8.51
C PHE A 49 -4.95 2.91 -9.25
N PRO A 50 -5.73 3.74 -9.97
CA PRO A 50 -6.79 3.25 -10.84
C PRO A 50 -6.23 2.26 -11.88
N LYS A 51 -6.86 1.10 -11.99
CA LYS A 51 -6.51 0.14 -13.05
C LYS A 51 -7.07 0.64 -14.39
N PRO A 52 -6.29 0.65 -15.48
CA PRO A 52 -6.80 0.96 -16.81
C PRO A 52 -8.00 0.05 -17.14
N THR A 53 -9.08 0.63 -17.64
CA THR A 53 -10.28 -0.08 -18.12
C THR A 53 -10.05 -0.82 -19.42
#